data_AF-A0A357VTA5-F1
#
_entry.id   AF-A0A357VTA5-F1
#
_cell.length_a   1.000
_cell.length_b   1.000
_cell.length_c   1.000
_cell.angle_alpha   90.00
_cell.angle_beta   90.00
_cell.angle_gamma   90.00
#
_symmetry.space_group_name_H-M   'P 1'
#
loop_
_entity.id
_entity.type
_entity.pdbx_description
1 polymer ?
#
loop_
_entity_poly.entity_id
_entity_poly.type
_entity_poly.pdbx_seq_one_letter_code
_entity_poly.pdbx_strand_id
1 'polypeptide(L)'
;MKNVLIVLTFLFMTISIFSANNYFEFSLDLENYNYNNHQTQLIVVDHSNLSSAELQLYSNYNFFKSYFKLSSGEKNSSYTIELEFKTKTFWQNYNQKILAMFKNGLLSSTGTKIGEVLLFNSNGKQLDFVDIYFVVDDFFVNYTVSNNIVFVFSPPYPGSDQKSSTVSLESNLLPIDVYLGIDYQEGYNFLAEESYLKILGSFKINLNDVRKEFDIKVGSNLGKIFKNYGNLLQQKYVKAGSPEEGLHVADVVITIPMEGGYFSYEAIPVYFKVPEPAINFIIGEEGEIQLTFDLSNPQNNVISSLPVHIESTLPKYDIYLSMVIFDSYKFLTDYIILQNTEVITVENGNIDFDIEIKTDFADLWNDKREQILSLFENEALIVNEVIHIGNLYITLSAY
;
A
#
# COMPACT_ATOMS: atom_id res chain seq x y z
N MET A 1 37.26 9.75 46.83
CA MET A 1 37.49 11.13 46.34
C MET A 1 38.71 11.07 45.42
N LYS A 2 38.55 11.25 44.10
CA LYS A 2 38.89 12.49 43.34
C LYS A 2 40.40 12.84 43.44
N ASN A 3 41.22 12.92 42.38
CA ASN A 3 41.05 13.35 40.96
C ASN A 3 41.78 12.36 39.99
N VAL A 4 41.45 12.13 38.70
CA VAL A 4 41.26 13.00 37.50
C VAL A 4 42.58 13.68 37.08
N LEU A 5 43.32 13.13 36.09
CA LEU A 5 43.41 13.53 34.65
C LEU A 5 44.39 14.75 34.44
N ILE A 6 45.15 14.99 33.35
CA ILE A 6 45.11 14.66 31.90
C ILE A 6 46.55 14.33 31.37
N VAL A 7 46.67 13.63 30.23
CA VAL A 7 47.91 13.46 29.41
C VAL A 7 48.06 14.63 28.42
N LEU A 8 49.22 15.31 28.37
CA LEU A 8 49.56 16.14 27.20
C LEU A 8 51.07 16.43 27.06
N THR A 9 51.69 15.95 25.99
CA THR A 9 52.55 16.69 25.03
C THR A 9 53.45 15.71 24.25
N PHE A 10 53.29 15.68 22.92
CA PHE A 10 54.36 15.30 22.02
C PHE A 10 54.51 16.41 20.98
N LEU A 11 55.70 16.98 20.93
CA LEU A 11 56.07 18.09 20.07
C LEU A 11 56.74 17.53 18.81
N PHE A 12 56.16 17.77 17.63
CA PHE A 12 56.85 17.55 16.36
C PHE A 12 56.97 18.88 15.61
N MET A 13 58.20 19.35 15.45
CA MET A 13 58.52 20.35 14.43
C MET A 13 58.48 19.68 13.05
N THR A 14 57.77 20.26 12.10
CA THR A 14 57.91 19.97 10.67
C THR A 14 58.20 21.25 9.90
N ILE A 15 59.12 21.17 8.95
CA ILE A 15 59.52 22.29 8.08
C ILE A 15 58.66 22.25 6.82
N SER A 16 58.29 23.43 6.32
CA SER A 16 57.21 23.66 5.36
C SER A 16 57.43 23.03 3.98
N ILE A 17 56.51 22.14 3.60
CA ILE A 17 56.11 21.86 2.19
C ILE A 17 54.58 21.73 2.20
N PHE A 18 53.86 22.63 1.54
CA PHE A 18 52.40 22.58 1.42
C PHE A 18 51.98 21.51 0.39
N SER A 19 51.06 20.60 0.75
CA SER A 19 50.34 19.73 -0.22
C SER A 19 49.21 18.84 0.35
N ALA A 20 48.99 18.70 1.67
CA ALA A 20 48.13 17.60 2.19
C ALA A 20 47.19 17.85 3.39
N ASN A 21 47.45 18.80 4.30
CA ASN A 21 46.85 18.75 5.65
C ASN A 21 45.89 19.90 6.03
N ASN A 22 45.70 20.91 5.18
CA ASN A 22 44.84 22.06 5.50
C ASN A 22 43.65 22.10 4.54
N TYR A 23 42.46 21.82 5.06
CA TYR A 23 41.18 21.90 4.35
C TYR A 23 40.09 22.31 5.35
N PHE A 24 39.01 22.90 4.85
CA PHE A 24 37.80 23.15 5.62
C PHE A 24 36.83 21.97 5.43
N GLU A 25 36.23 21.49 6.53
CA GLU A 25 35.27 20.37 6.53
C GLU A 25 34.02 20.76 7.29
N PHE A 26 32.87 20.84 6.63
CA PHE A 26 31.60 21.18 7.29
C PHE A 26 30.66 19.98 7.24
N SER A 27 30.13 19.59 8.40
CA SER A 27 29.29 18.40 8.54
C SER A 27 27.83 18.77 8.74
N LEU A 28 26.93 18.05 8.07
CA LEU A 28 25.49 18.19 8.21
C LEU A 28 24.94 17.13 9.16
N ASP A 29 25.29 17.26 10.43
CA ASP A 29 24.94 16.34 11.51
C ASP A 29 24.00 16.97 12.55
N LEU A 30 23.46 16.11 13.42
CA LEU A 30 22.44 16.47 14.41
C LEU A 30 22.98 17.30 15.59
N GLU A 31 24.28 17.20 15.90
CA GLU A 31 24.92 18.01 16.94
C GLU A 31 25.08 19.45 16.46
N ASN A 32 25.65 19.63 15.27
CA ASN A 32 25.82 20.93 14.64
C ASN A 32 24.47 21.58 14.34
N TYR A 33 23.45 20.87 13.88
CA TYR A 33 22.14 21.47 13.66
C TYR A 33 21.46 21.97 14.95
N ASN A 34 21.53 21.20 16.04
CA ASN A 34 20.79 21.49 17.27
C ASN A 34 21.49 22.54 18.16
N TYR A 35 22.81 22.46 18.29
CA TYR A 35 23.58 23.29 19.22
C TYR A 35 24.33 24.44 18.54
N ASN A 36 24.81 24.23 17.30
CA ASN A 36 25.66 25.17 16.59
C ASN A 36 24.95 25.77 15.35
N ASN A 37 24.18 26.85 15.55
CA ASN A 37 23.59 27.61 14.44
C ASN A 37 24.61 27.97 13.33
N HIS A 38 25.89 28.06 13.70
CA HIS A 38 27.04 28.26 12.82
C HIS A 38 28.15 27.27 13.16
N GLN A 39 28.76 26.65 12.14
CA GLN A 39 30.07 26.01 12.24
C GLN A 39 31.14 27.02 11.86
N THR A 40 32.20 27.16 12.65
CA THR A 40 33.33 28.06 12.31
C THR A 40 34.63 27.28 12.35
N GLN A 41 35.40 27.38 11.26
CA GLN A 41 36.74 26.81 11.18
C GLN A 41 37.76 27.88 10.84
N LEU A 42 38.99 27.67 11.32
CA LEU A 42 40.08 28.63 11.24
C LEU A 42 41.35 27.90 10.80
N ILE A 43 41.98 28.42 9.75
CA ILE A 43 43.27 27.95 9.24
C ILE A 43 44.26 29.11 9.31
N VAL A 44 45.44 28.82 9.86
CA VAL A 44 46.57 29.76 9.92
C VAL A 44 47.56 29.38 8.82
N VAL A 45 47.94 30.35 8.00
CA VAL A 45 48.88 30.18 6.90
C VAL A 45 50.11 31.05 7.16
N ASP A 46 51.24 30.40 7.40
CA ASP A 46 52.54 31.04 7.62
C ASP A 46 53.16 31.45 6.27
N HIS A 47 52.61 32.48 5.63
CA HIS A 47 53.08 32.98 4.34
C HIS A 47 53.10 34.51 4.28
N SER A 48 54.29 35.10 4.15
CA SER A 48 54.54 36.55 4.29
C SER A 48 53.97 37.47 3.21
N ASN A 49 53.37 36.90 2.16
CA ASN A 49 52.97 37.62 0.95
C ASN A 49 51.47 37.46 0.61
N LEU A 50 50.65 37.00 1.56
CA LEU A 50 49.19 36.89 1.41
C LEU A 50 48.52 38.23 1.74
N SER A 51 47.56 38.65 0.93
CA SER A 51 46.77 39.88 1.19
C SER A 51 45.27 39.61 1.29
N SER A 52 44.74 38.70 0.48
CA SER A 52 43.29 38.47 0.36
C SER A 52 42.99 37.00 0.11
N ALA A 53 41.85 36.56 0.63
CA ALA A 53 41.25 35.26 0.35
C ALA A 53 39.86 35.44 -0.27
N GLU A 54 39.50 34.60 -1.25
CA GLU A 54 38.19 34.63 -1.90
C GLU A 54 37.53 33.25 -1.92
N LEU A 55 36.22 33.20 -1.66
CA LEU A 55 35.44 31.96 -1.69
C LEU A 55 34.95 31.64 -3.11
N GLN A 56 35.43 30.52 -3.65
CA GLN A 56 34.95 29.95 -4.91
C GLN A 56 34.32 28.56 -4.68
N LEU A 57 33.08 28.39 -5.13
CA LEU A 57 32.40 27.09 -5.10
C LEU A 57 32.23 26.56 -6.52
N TYR A 58 32.10 25.24 -6.66
CA TYR A 58 31.74 24.66 -7.96
C TYR A 58 30.29 25.01 -8.32
N SER A 59 29.98 24.99 -9.61
CA SER A 59 28.72 25.51 -10.15
C SER A 59 27.46 24.84 -9.56
N ASN A 60 27.53 23.54 -9.31
CA ASN A 60 26.49 22.73 -8.66
C ASN A 60 26.30 23.05 -7.16
N TYR A 61 27.33 23.54 -6.46
CA TYR A 61 27.29 23.91 -5.04
C TYR A 61 27.21 25.43 -4.78
N ASN A 62 27.11 26.27 -5.82
CA ASN A 62 27.03 27.73 -5.68
C ASN A 62 25.94 28.24 -4.72
N PHE A 63 24.87 27.46 -4.49
CA PHE A 63 23.79 27.81 -3.56
C PHE A 63 24.21 27.80 -2.08
N PHE A 64 25.34 27.15 -1.72
CA PHE A 64 25.95 27.26 -0.40
C PHE A 64 26.58 28.65 -0.15
N LYS A 65 26.91 29.43 -1.20
CA LYS A 65 27.74 30.63 -1.10
C LYS A 65 27.19 31.70 -0.17
N SER A 66 25.86 31.85 -0.07
CA SER A 66 25.20 32.81 0.84
C SER A 66 25.13 32.36 2.30
N TYR A 67 25.50 31.11 2.60
CA TYR A 67 25.51 30.52 3.94
C TYR A 67 26.92 30.46 4.51
N PHE A 68 27.94 30.62 3.66
CA PHE A 68 29.31 30.86 4.06
C PHE A 68 29.58 32.34 4.31
N LYS A 69 30.39 32.62 5.32
CA LYS A 69 30.98 33.93 5.59
C LYS A 69 32.49 33.74 5.76
N LEU A 70 33.24 34.24 4.79
CA LEU A 70 34.70 34.25 4.80
C LEU A 70 35.20 35.55 5.45
N SER A 71 36.13 35.41 6.39
CA SER A 71 36.92 36.51 6.94
C SER A 71 38.40 36.13 6.93
N SER A 72 39.27 37.07 6.58
CA SER A 72 40.71 36.82 6.50
C SER A 72 41.51 38.07 6.82
N GLY A 73 42.76 37.88 7.26
CA GLY A 73 43.67 38.98 7.56
C GLY A 73 44.93 38.56 8.31
N GLU A 74 45.91 39.46 8.35
CA GLU A 74 47.15 39.25 9.09
C GLU A 74 46.95 39.43 10.59
N LYS A 75 47.52 38.52 11.38
CA LYS A 75 47.53 38.56 12.84
C LYS A 75 48.85 37.97 13.35
N ASN A 76 49.61 38.75 14.12
CA ASN A 76 50.87 38.30 14.73
C ASN A 76 51.87 37.64 13.75
N SER A 77 52.02 38.22 12.55
CA SER A 77 52.91 37.74 11.47
C SER A 77 52.47 36.47 10.73
N SER A 78 51.24 35.97 10.96
CA SER A 78 50.62 34.91 10.17
C SER A 78 49.33 35.39 9.49
N TYR A 79 48.95 34.77 8.38
CA TYR A 79 47.70 35.07 7.69
C TYR A 79 46.62 34.11 8.18
N THR A 80 45.55 34.63 8.79
CA THR A 80 44.45 33.82 9.30
C THR A 80 43.28 33.83 8.32
N ILE A 81 42.69 32.67 8.07
CA ILE A 81 41.49 32.47 7.27
C ILE A 81 40.44 31.83 8.17
N GLU A 82 39.29 32.47 8.33
CA GLU A 82 38.16 31.99 9.10
C GLU A 82 36.95 31.85 8.17
N LEU A 83 36.34 30.66 8.18
CA LEU A 83 35.17 30.33 7.37
C LEU A 83 34.04 29.85 8.28
N GLU A 84 32.96 30.65 8.33
CA GLU A 84 31.74 30.40 9.09
C GLU A 84 30.65 29.86 8.15
N PHE A 85 29.92 28.81 8.56
CA PHE A 85 28.85 28.17 7.79
C PHE A 85 27.53 28.10 8.58
N LYS A 86 26.43 28.57 7.98
CA LYS A 86 25.09 28.65 8.59
C LYS A 86 24.27 27.36 8.47
N THR A 87 24.73 26.28 9.10
CA THR A 87 24.16 24.91 9.05
C THR A 87 22.63 24.89 9.11
N LYS A 88 22.05 25.55 10.12
CA LYS A 88 20.61 25.48 10.41
C LYS A 88 19.78 26.19 9.35
N THR A 89 20.14 27.43 9.01
CA THR A 89 19.43 28.21 7.98
C THR A 89 19.61 27.60 6.59
N PHE A 90 20.76 26.97 6.33
CA PHE A 90 21.01 26.22 5.11
C PHE A 90 20.04 25.04 4.96
N TRP A 91 19.96 24.17 5.97
CA TRP A 91 19.01 23.05 5.97
C TRP A 91 17.57 23.52 5.83
N GLN A 92 17.14 24.52 6.59
CA GLN A 92 15.77 25.04 6.54
C GLN A 92 15.35 25.55 5.15
N ASN A 93 16.32 26.04 4.35
CA ASN A 93 16.05 26.58 3.01
C ASN A 93 16.31 25.57 1.88
N TYR A 94 17.08 24.50 2.11
CA TYR A 94 17.54 23.57 1.08
C TYR A 94 17.40 22.08 1.42
N ASN A 95 16.72 21.68 2.49
CA ASN A 95 16.57 20.27 2.89
C ASN A 95 16.15 19.34 1.74
N GLN A 96 15.11 19.69 0.98
CA GLN A 96 14.64 18.92 -0.17
C GLN A 96 15.73 18.73 -1.24
N LYS A 97 16.54 19.78 -1.48
CA LYS A 97 17.65 19.74 -2.43
C LYS A 97 18.79 18.87 -1.93
N ILE A 98 19.15 19.00 -0.65
CA ILE A 98 20.22 18.23 -0.03
C ILE A 98 19.88 16.74 0.01
N LEU A 99 18.63 16.39 0.33
CA LEU A 99 18.16 15.01 0.30
C LEU A 99 18.21 14.42 -1.12
N ALA A 100 17.80 15.19 -2.14
CA ALA A 100 17.91 14.77 -3.53
C ALA A 100 19.39 14.63 -3.96
N MET A 101 20.27 15.55 -3.57
CA MET A 101 21.70 15.49 -3.89
C MET A 101 22.39 14.30 -3.21
N PHE A 102 22.10 14.04 -1.93
CA PHE A 102 22.60 12.88 -1.20
C PHE A 102 22.13 11.56 -1.85
N LYS A 103 20.82 11.40 -2.09
CA LYS A 103 20.24 10.20 -2.71
C LYS A 103 20.74 9.95 -4.14
N ASN A 104 21.17 10.99 -4.84
CA ASN A 104 21.79 10.91 -6.18
C ASN A 104 23.33 10.81 -6.15
N GLY A 105 23.97 10.65 -4.98
CA GLY A 105 25.43 10.52 -4.85
C GLY A 105 26.23 11.79 -5.14
N LEU A 106 25.58 12.96 -5.11
CA LEU A 106 26.22 14.28 -5.26
C LEU A 106 26.66 14.90 -3.92
N LEU A 107 26.35 14.23 -2.80
CA LEU A 107 26.85 14.50 -1.45
C LEU A 107 27.07 13.14 -0.76
N SER A 108 28.02 13.05 0.17
CA SER A 108 28.40 11.80 0.83
C SER A 108 28.82 11.95 2.29
N SER A 109 28.70 10.86 3.03
CA SER A 109 29.21 10.67 4.40
C SER A 109 30.75 10.56 4.48
N THR A 110 31.42 10.38 3.34
CA THR A 110 32.88 10.40 3.21
C THR A 110 33.46 11.78 2.91
N GLY A 111 32.62 12.81 2.80
CA GLY A 111 33.00 14.16 2.42
C GLY A 111 33.05 14.39 0.91
N THR A 112 32.38 15.44 0.46
CA THR A 112 32.32 15.89 -0.93
C THR A 112 33.01 17.23 -1.08
N LYS A 113 34.00 17.35 -1.98
CA LYS A 113 34.64 18.65 -2.27
C LYS A 113 33.65 19.57 -2.98
N ILE A 114 33.24 20.66 -2.33
CA ILE A 114 32.23 21.60 -2.82
C ILE A 114 32.84 22.90 -3.39
N GLY A 115 34.10 23.18 -3.08
CA GLY A 115 34.78 24.40 -3.49
C GLY A 115 36.14 24.57 -2.84
N GLU A 116 36.66 25.78 -2.93
CA GLU A 116 38.01 26.20 -2.55
C GLU A 116 37.98 27.65 -2.02
N VAL A 117 38.83 27.95 -1.04
CA VAL A 117 39.21 29.34 -0.70
C VAL A 117 40.49 29.66 -1.44
N LEU A 118 40.43 30.53 -2.44
CA LEU A 118 41.58 30.96 -3.22
C LEU A 118 42.38 32.03 -2.48
N LEU A 119 43.71 31.91 -2.49
CA LEU A 119 44.61 32.79 -1.75
C LEU A 119 45.43 33.66 -2.70
N PHE A 120 45.45 34.97 -2.47
CA PHE A 120 46.06 35.95 -3.38
C PHE A 120 47.12 36.82 -2.71
N ASN A 121 48.07 37.29 -3.51
CA ASN A 121 48.98 38.36 -3.12
C ASN A 121 48.42 39.76 -3.43
N SER A 122 49.12 40.79 -2.95
CA SER A 122 48.74 42.20 -3.11
C SER A 122 48.65 42.70 -4.56
N ASN A 123 49.14 41.92 -5.52
CA ASN A 123 49.04 42.20 -6.96
C ASN A 123 47.89 41.43 -7.64
N GLY A 124 47.02 40.76 -6.87
CA GLY A 124 45.90 39.97 -7.39
C GLY A 124 46.29 38.65 -8.05
N LYS A 125 47.53 38.16 -7.87
CA LYS A 125 47.94 36.85 -8.36
C LYS A 125 47.58 35.77 -7.32
N GLN A 126 46.86 34.74 -7.75
CA GLN A 126 46.65 33.53 -6.95
C GLN A 126 47.99 32.88 -6.61
N LEU A 127 48.19 32.58 -5.33
CA LEU A 127 49.36 31.90 -4.80
C LEU A 127 49.06 30.42 -4.50
N ASP A 128 47.90 30.15 -3.90
CA ASP A 128 47.52 28.83 -3.41
C ASP A 128 45.98 28.73 -3.24
N PHE A 129 45.48 27.61 -2.74
CA PHE A 129 44.08 27.40 -2.38
C PHE A 129 43.92 26.50 -1.14
N VAL A 130 42.75 26.54 -0.52
CA VAL A 130 42.36 25.66 0.59
C VAL A 130 41.05 24.98 0.24
N ASP A 131 41.02 23.66 0.21
CA ASP A 131 39.83 22.89 -0.17
C ASP A 131 38.70 23.03 0.85
N ILE A 132 37.46 22.96 0.37
CA ILE A 132 36.24 22.94 1.17
C ILE A 132 35.48 21.65 0.90
N TYR A 133 35.36 20.81 1.93
CA TYR A 133 34.59 19.59 1.94
C TYR A 133 33.28 19.78 2.71
N PHE A 134 32.23 19.12 2.23
CA PHE A 134 30.94 19.03 2.91
C PHE A 134 30.59 17.56 3.15
N VAL A 135 30.32 17.20 4.40
CA VAL A 135 29.97 15.85 4.84
C VAL A 135 28.48 15.81 5.14
N VAL A 136 27.79 14.76 4.72
CA VAL A 136 26.38 14.52 5.03
C VAL A 136 26.23 13.12 5.58
N ASP A 137 25.74 12.98 6.82
CA ASP A 137 25.51 11.68 7.45
C ASP A 137 24.58 10.79 6.62
N ASP A 138 24.78 9.47 6.70
CA ASP A 138 23.96 8.51 5.96
C ASP A 138 22.51 8.53 6.46
N PHE A 139 21.63 9.21 5.72
CA PHE A 139 20.23 9.37 6.10
C PHE A 139 19.44 8.06 5.99
N PHE A 140 18.71 7.71 7.05
CA PHE A 140 17.75 6.60 7.09
C PHE A 140 16.39 7.05 7.62
N VAL A 141 15.35 6.32 7.23
CA VAL A 141 14.00 6.39 7.80
C VAL A 141 13.47 4.98 7.91
N ASN A 142 12.99 4.62 9.10
CA ASN A 142 12.29 3.38 9.38
C ASN A 142 10.91 3.71 9.96
N TYR A 143 9.92 2.84 9.77
CA TYR A 143 8.61 2.98 10.41
C TYR A 143 8.10 1.66 10.99
N THR A 144 7.30 1.78 12.04
CA THR A 144 6.41 0.71 12.52
C THR A 144 5.02 1.27 12.77
N VAL A 145 4.01 0.40 12.66
CA VAL A 145 2.59 0.72 12.86
C VAL A 145 2.01 -0.17 13.95
N SER A 146 1.09 0.35 14.76
CA SER A 146 0.42 -0.45 15.80
C SER A 146 -0.58 -1.44 15.21
N ASN A 147 -1.24 -1.09 14.11
CA ASN A 147 -2.30 -1.90 13.49
C ASN A 147 -2.62 -1.42 12.06
N ASN A 148 -3.22 -2.30 11.25
CA ASN A 148 -3.85 -1.90 9.99
C ASN A 148 -5.10 -1.04 10.25
N ILE A 149 -5.51 -0.25 9.26
CA ILE A 149 -6.69 0.61 9.35
C ILE A 149 -7.88 -0.11 8.73
N VAL A 150 -8.67 -0.82 9.54
CA VAL A 150 -9.79 -1.64 9.05
C VAL A 150 -11.14 -1.01 9.42
N PHE A 151 -11.96 -0.72 8.41
CA PHE A 151 -13.36 -0.33 8.58
C PHE A 151 -14.26 -1.55 8.33
N VAL A 152 -15.25 -1.77 9.20
CA VAL A 152 -16.17 -2.92 9.12
C VAL A 152 -17.56 -2.42 8.76
N PHE A 153 -18.15 -2.96 7.70
CA PHE A 153 -19.53 -2.68 7.30
C PHE A 153 -20.49 -3.59 8.09
N SER A 154 -20.90 -3.15 9.28
CA SER A 154 -21.89 -3.84 10.11
C SER A 154 -23.25 -3.14 10.10
N PRO A 155 -24.38 -3.85 9.87
CA PRO A 155 -25.71 -3.31 10.08
C PRO A 155 -26.00 -3.02 11.57
N PRO A 156 -26.79 -1.97 11.90
CA PRO A 156 -27.26 -0.91 11.01
C PRO A 156 -26.09 0.01 10.63
N TYR A 157 -25.86 0.20 9.32
CA TYR A 157 -24.65 0.82 8.79
C TYR A 157 -24.36 2.19 9.43
N PRO A 158 -23.27 2.33 10.21
CA PRO A 158 -23.01 3.55 10.96
C PRO A 158 -22.72 4.72 10.00
N GLY A 159 -23.27 5.90 10.29
CA GLY A 159 -23.18 7.05 9.40
C GLY A 159 -21.75 7.47 9.10
N SER A 160 -20.91 7.62 10.13
CA SER A 160 -19.47 7.88 9.95
C SER A 160 -18.68 7.18 11.05
N ASP A 161 -17.57 6.56 10.67
CA ASP A 161 -16.67 5.82 11.55
C ASP A 161 -15.26 6.41 11.44
N GLN A 162 -14.44 6.20 12.46
CA GLN A 162 -13.06 6.64 12.53
C GLN A 162 -12.18 5.51 13.05
N LYS A 163 -11.00 5.37 12.46
CA LYS A 163 -9.99 4.38 12.83
C LYS A 163 -8.65 5.08 13.01
N SER A 164 -7.84 4.57 13.93
CA SER A 164 -6.51 5.09 14.22
C SER A 164 -5.46 4.00 14.11
N SER A 165 -4.27 4.38 13.67
CA SER A 165 -3.04 3.62 13.86
C SER A 165 -1.98 4.56 14.41
N THR A 166 -1.28 4.14 15.46
CA THR A 166 -0.11 4.86 15.97
C THR A 166 1.08 4.45 15.11
N VAL A 167 1.81 5.45 14.61
CA VAL A 167 3.01 5.29 13.80
C VAL A 167 4.21 5.70 14.64
N SER A 168 5.25 4.87 14.65
CA SER A 168 6.57 5.24 15.15
C SER A 168 7.52 5.38 13.97
N LEU A 169 7.89 6.61 13.61
CA LEU A 169 8.98 6.90 12.68
C LEU A 169 10.30 6.98 13.45
N GLU A 170 11.34 6.34 12.94
CA GLU A 170 12.72 6.45 13.43
C GLU A 170 13.63 6.92 12.30
N SER A 171 14.46 7.94 12.56
CA SER A 171 15.19 8.67 11.52
C SER A 171 16.33 9.47 12.13
N ASN A 172 17.49 9.54 11.46
CA ASN A 172 18.56 10.49 11.78
C ASN A 172 18.48 11.80 10.99
N LEU A 173 17.42 12.01 10.20
CA LEU A 173 17.22 13.26 9.47
C LEU A 173 17.19 14.45 10.43
N LEU A 174 17.79 15.55 9.98
CA LEU A 174 17.62 16.85 10.62
C LEU A 174 16.15 17.30 10.53
N PRO A 175 15.66 18.11 11.49
CA PRO A 175 14.26 18.52 11.58
C PRO A 175 13.60 18.92 10.26
N ILE A 176 12.62 18.11 9.86
CA ILE A 176 11.93 18.18 8.57
C ILE A 176 10.44 17.87 8.73
N ASP A 177 9.61 18.48 7.88
CA ASP A 177 8.18 18.21 7.85
C ASP A 177 7.88 16.93 7.05
N VAL A 178 7.04 16.07 7.63
CA VAL A 178 6.45 14.87 7.05
C VAL A 178 5.01 15.19 6.64
N TYR A 179 4.63 14.70 5.46
CA TYR A 179 3.33 14.93 4.86
C TYR A 179 2.55 13.62 4.79
N LEU A 180 1.27 13.67 5.16
CA LEU A 180 0.35 12.54 5.07
C LEU A 180 -0.61 12.72 3.89
N GLY A 181 -0.84 11.66 3.13
CA GLY A 181 -1.83 11.59 2.06
C GLY A 181 -2.60 10.28 2.08
N ILE A 182 -3.63 10.18 1.24
CA ILE A 182 -4.26 8.89 0.91
C ILE A 182 -4.00 8.64 -0.56
N ASP A 183 -3.43 7.48 -0.86
CA ASP A 183 -3.35 6.94 -2.22
C ASP A 183 -4.44 5.88 -2.37
N TYR A 184 -5.22 5.93 -3.45
CA TYR A 184 -6.39 5.07 -3.63
C TYR A 184 -6.05 3.90 -4.54
N GLN A 185 -6.43 2.69 -4.13
CA GLN A 185 -6.19 1.50 -4.92
C GLN A 185 -7.02 1.52 -6.23
N GLU A 186 -6.57 0.80 -7.25
CA GLU A 186 -7.17 0.91 -8.59
C GLU A 186 -8.68 0.57 -8.57
N GLY A 187 -9.48 1.47 -9.14
CA GLY A 187 -10.94 1.34 -9.14
C GLY A 187 -11.61 1.60 -7.78
N TYR A 188 -10.93 2.28 -6.84
CA TYR A 188 -11.53 2.83 -5.61
C TYR A 188 -11.54 4.37 -5.57
N ASN A 189 -11.21 5.03 -6.67
CA ASN A 189 -11.18 6.50 -6.81
C ASN A 189 -12.48 7.21 -6.37
N PHE A 190 -13.63 6.52 -6.43
CA PHE A 190 -14.91 7.04 -5.94
C PHE A 190 -14.89 7.41 -4.45
N LEU A 191 -13.97 6.83 -3.66
CA LEU A 191 -13.79 7.18 -2.25
C LEU A 191 -13.29 8.62 -2.01
N ALA A 192 -12.76 9.29 -3.05
CA ALA A 192 -12.37 10.69 -2.99
C ALA A 192 -13.53 11.68 -3.19
N GLU A 193 -14.60 11.29 -3.91
CA GLU A 193 -15.60 12.20 -4.51
C GLU A 193 -16.32 13.13 -3.52
N GLU A 194 -16.66 12.65 -2.32
CA GLU A 194 -17.18 13.46 -1.22
C GLU A 194 -16.28 13.39 0.04
N SER A 195 -14.99 13.08 -0.14
CA SER A 195 -14.09 12.67 0.97
C SER A 195 -14.68 11.51 1.79
N TYR A 196 -15.18 10.48 1.10
CA TYR A 196 -15.75 9.30 1.74
C TYR A 196 -14.73 8.55 2.59
N LEU A 197 -13.46 8.56 2.18
CA LEU A 197 -12.32 8.21 3.00
C LEU A 197 -11.40 9.44 3.10
N LYS A 198 -10.95 9.80 4.31
CA LYS A 198 -10.05 10.95 4.51
C LYS A 198 -9.20 10.84 5.76
N ILE A 199 -8.02 11.48 5.74
CA ILE A 199 -7.24 11.71 6.96
C ILE A 199 -7.97 12.73 7.85
N LEU A 200 -7.91 12.48 9.15
CA LEU A 200 -8.41 13.34 10.22
C LEU A 200 -7.23 13.74 11.12
N GLY A 201 -7.17 15.00 11.53
CA GLY A 201 -6.12 15.50 12.43
C GLY A 201 -5.00 16.24 11.72
N SER A 202 -3.77 16.15 12.25
CA SER A 202 -2.66 16.99 11.80
C SER A 202 -2.02 16.46 10.52
N PHE A 203 -2.01 17.30 9.48
CA PHE A 203 -1.25 17.08 8.25
C PHE A 203 0.22 17.47 8.36
N LYS A 204 0.63 18.07 9.48
CA LYS A 204 2.00 18.51 9.74
C LYS A 204 2.57 17.76 10.93
N ILE A 205 3.44 16.80 10.63
CA ILE A 205 4.28 16.10 11.60
C ILE A 205 5.70 16.58 11.36
N ASN A 206 6.42 16.96 12.40
CA ASN A 206 7.82 17.37 12.29
C ASN A 206 8.71 16.30 12.94
N LEU A 207 9.68 15.79 12.18
CA LEU A 207 10.69 14.84 12.67
C LEU A 207 11.81 15.61 13.36
N ASN A 208 11.51 16.18 14.54
CA ASN A 208 12.50 16.93 15.31
C ASN A 208 13.33 16.07 16.29
N ASP A 209 13.01 14.78 16.40
CA ASP A 209 13.57 13.82 17.34
C ASP A 209 13.93 12.53 16.58
N VAL A 210 14.95 11.79 17.04
CA VAL A 210 15.40 10.53 16.39
C VAL A 210 14.27 9.50 16.24
N ARG A 211 13.33 9.50 17.18
CA ARG A 211 12.09 8.70 17.11
C ARG A 211 10.89 9.59 17.37
N LYS A 212 9.87 9.51 16.52
CA LYS A 212 8.63 10.27 16.61
C LYS A 212 7.42 9.36 16.54
N GLU A 213 6.59 9.41 17.58
CA GLU A 213 5.32 8.71 17.63
C GLU A 213 4.15 9.68 17.41
N PHE A 214 3.18 9.29 16.58
CA PHE A 214 1.98 10.06 16.30
C PHE A 214 0.83 9.16 15.83
N ASP A 215 -0.40 9.56 16.13
CA ASP A 215 -1.60 8.88 15.63
C ASP A 215 -1.97 9.38 14.24
N ILE A 216 -2.05 8.47 13.28
CA ILE A 216 -2.79 8.68 12.05
C ILE A 216 -4.25 8.29 12.32
N LYS A 217 -5.17 9.21 12.03
CA LYS A 217 -6.62 8.96 12.11
C LYS A 217 -7.21 9.06 10.72
N VAL A 218 -8.01 8.07 10.35
CA VAL A 218 -8.74 8.03 9.09
C VAL A 218 -10.23 7.98 9.41
N GLY A 219 -11.02 8.79 8.71
CA GLY A 219 -12.47 8.82 8.79
C GLY A 219 -13.09 8.23 7.53
N SER A 220 -14.16 7.45 7.72
CA SER A 220 -14.93 6.87 6.62
C SER A 220 -16.43 7.11 6.79
N ASN A 221 -17.12 7.50 5.71
CA ASN A 221 -18.58 7.65 5.69
C ASN A 221 -19.27 6.35 5.25
N LEU A 222 -19.19 5.32 6.10
CA LEU A 222 -19.64 3.97 5.78
C LEU A 222 -21.12 3.93 5.35
N GLY A 223 -21.99 4.74 5.97
CA GLY A 223 -23.39 4.86 5.58
C GLY A 223 -23.61 5.35 4.15
N LYS A 224 -22.91 6.41 3.70
CA LYS A 224 -23.00 6.87 2.29
C LYS A 224 -22.31 5.89 1.33
N ILE A 225 -21.13 5.36 1.70
CA ILE A 225 -20.39 4.40 0.87
C ILE A 225 -21.24 3.17 0.61
N PHE A 226 -21.83 2.56 1.64
CA PHE A 226 -22.65 1.37 1.46
C PHE A 226 -23.91 1.67 0.64
N LYS A 227 -24.57 2.80 0.90
CA LYS A 227 -25.78 3.20 0.15
C LYS A 227 -25.51 3.41 -1.36
N ASN A 228 -24.38 4.00 -1.72
CA ASN A 228 -24.09 4.38 -3.11
C ASN A 228 -23.25 3.33 -3.85
N TYR A 229 -22.40 2.59 -3.14
CA TYR A 229 -21.37 1.70 -3.69
C TYR A 229 -21.33 0.31 -3.03
N GLY A 230 -22.29 -0.05 -2.16
CA GLY A 230 -22.34 -1.34 -1.47
C GLY A 230 -22.28 -2.53 -2.43
N ASN A 231 -23.11 -2.52 -3.49
CA ASN A 231 -23.11 -3.57 -4.52
C ASN A 231 -21.74 -3.68 -5.23
N LEU A 232 -21.11 -2.55 -5.55
CA LEU A 232 -19.78 -2.51 -6.20
C LEU A 232 -18.69 -3.06 -5.26
N LEU A 233 -18.74 -2.72 -3.97
CA LEU A 233 -17.83 -3.27 -2.97
C LEU A 233 -18.05 -4.78 -2.79
N GLN A 234 -19.29 -5.25 -2.79
CA GLN A 234 -19.58 -6.68 -2.64
C GLN A 234 -19.14 -7.49 -3.86
N GLN A 235 -19.33 -6.99 -5.08
CA GLN A 235 -18.76 -7.58 -6.30
C GLN A 235 -17.23 -7.65 -6.22
N LYS A 236 -16.57 -6.54 -5.88
CA LYS A 236 -15.10 -6.49 -5.72
C LYS A 236 -14.61 -7.47 -4.64
N TYR A 237 -15.33 -7.60 -3.53
CA TYR A 237 -14.97 -8.50 -2.41
C TYR A 237 -15.00 -9.97 -2.81
N VAL A 238 -16.07 -10.40 -3.48
CA VAL A 238 -16.22 -11.79 -3.94
C VAL A 238 -15.23 -12.09 -5.06
N LYS A 239 -15.03 -11.17 -6.00
CA LYS A 239 -14.02 -11.28 -7.06
C LYS A 239 -12.59 -11.37 -6.53
N ALA A 240 -12.31 -10.78 -5.37
CA ALA A 240 -11.02 -10.89 -4.68
C ALA A 240 -10.86 -12.21 -3.90
N GLY A 241 -11.84 -13.12 -3.93
CA GLY A 241 -11.81 -14.38 -3.19
C GLY A 241 -12.18 -14.26 -1.72
N SER A 242 -12.93 -13.22 -1.34
CA SER A 242 -13.39 -12.96 0.04
C SER A 242 -12.26 -12.91 1.09
N PRO A 243 -11.25 -12.02 0.95
CA PRO A 243 -10.12 -11.92 1.87
C PRO A 243 -10.54 -11.67 3.33
N GLU A 244 -9.83 -12.27 4.28
CA GLU A 244 -10.17 -12.22 5.72
C GLU A 244 -9.97 -10.79 6.29
N GLU A 245 -8.92 -10.12 5.84
CA GLU A 245 -8.57 -8.74 6.14
C GLU A 245 -9.55 -7.71 5.51
N GLY A 246 -10.33 -8.13 4.51
CA GLY A 246 -11.23 -7.29 3.73
C GLY A 246 -10.59 -6.75 2.45
N LEU A 247 -11.32 -5.88 1.73
CA LEU A 247 -10.80 -5.23 0.53
C LEU A 247 -9.75 -4.19 0.87
N HIS A 248 -8.54 -4.29 0.32
CA HIS A 248 -7.58 -3.19 0.31
C HIS A 248 -8.09 -2.09 -0.64
N VAL A 249 -8.45 -0.93 -0.09
CA VAL A 249 -9.10 0.16 -0.85
C VAL A 249 -8.22 1.39 -1.04
N ALA A 250 -7.23 1.56 -0.16
CA ALA A 250 -6.33 2.70 -0.15
C ALA A 250 -5.13 2.43 0.77
N ASP A 251 -4.11 3.27 0.67
CA ASP A 251 -3.02 3.37 1.62
C ASP A 251 -2.96 4.78 2.21
N VAL A 252 -2.71 4.90 3.51
CA VAL A 252 -2.24 6.18 4.06
C VAL A 252 -0.75 6.27 3.79
N VAL A 253 -0.36 7.27 3.00
CA VAL A 253 1.02 7.47 2.57
C VAL A 253 1.70 8.51 3.45
N ILE A 254 2.91 8.19 3.91
CA ILE A 254 3.77 9.04 4.73
C ILE A 254 4.96 9.42 3.85
N THR A 255 5.13 10.72 3.60
CA THR A 255 6.12 11.20 2.63
C THR A 255 7.03 12.27 3.21
N ILE A 256 8.32 12.16 2.88
CA ILE A 256 9.34 13.19 3.13
C ILE A 256 9.78 13.71 1.76
N PRO A 257 9.43 14.95 1.37
CA PRO A 257 9.71 15.44 0.03
C PRO A 257 11.20 15.71 -0.20
N MET A 258 11.62 15.58 -1.46
CA MET A 258 12.92 16.03 -1.96
C MET A 258 12.74 16.70 -3.35
N GLU A 259 13.74 17.42 -3.83
CA GLU A 259 13.69 17.96 -5.19
C GLU A 259 13.53 16.81 -6.21
N GLY A 260 12.42 16.81 -6.95
CA GLY A 260 12.12 15.77 -7.95
C GLY A 260 11.45 14.49 -7.42
N GLY A 261 11.03 14.42 -6.15
CA GLY A 261 10.27 13.26 -5.65
C GLY A 261 10.22 13.15 -4.13
N TYR A 262 10.41 11.94 -3.61
CA TYR A 262 10.39 11.65 -2.17
C TYR A 262 11.70 11.02 -1.70
N PHE A 263 12.17 11.49 -0.54
CA PHE A 263 13.29 10.89 0.16
C PHE A 263 12.89 9.53 0.75
N SER A 264 11.82 9.51 1.57
CA SER A 264 11.13 8.29 2.02
C SER A 264 9.64 8.33 1.70
N TYR A 265 9.06 7.14 1.56
CA TYR A 265 7.65 6.89 1.24
C TYR A 265 7.23 5.61 1.96
N GLU A 266 6.39 5.75 2.99
CA GLU A 266 5.85 4.61 3.75
C GLU A 266 4.33 4.51 3.54
N ALA A 267 3.78 3.30 3.55
CA ALA A 267 2.36 3.05 3.29
C ALA A 267 1.71 2.27 4.44
N ILE A 268 0.52 2.69 4.86
CA ILE A 268 -0.30 1.97 5.85
C ILE A 268 -1.61 1.54 5.18
N PRO A 269 -1.86 0.23 5.02
CA PRO A 269 -3.01 -0.23 4.27
C PRO A 269 -4.33 0.01 5.00
N VAL A 270 -5.30 0.49 4.22
CA VAL A 270 -6.69 0.74 4.62
C VAL A 270 -7.58 -0.33 4.00
N TYR A 271 -8.26 -1.08 4.86
CA TYR A 271 -9.14 -2.17 4.46
C TYR A 271 -10.60 -1.90 4.76
N PHE A 272 -11.47 -2.33 3.86
CA PHE A 272 -12.92 -2.37 4.02
C PHE A 272 -13.37 -3.83 4.16
N LYS A 273 -13.73 -4.24 5.39
CA LYS A 273 -14.35 -5.54 5.65
C LYS A 273 -15.84 -5.46 5.33
N VAL A 274 -16.18 -5.87 4.11
CA VAL A 274 -17.53 -6.02 3.59
C VAL A 274 -18.18 -7.25 4.26
N PRO A 275 -19.49 -7.26 4.56
CA PRO A 275 -20.15 -8.46 5.05
C PRO A 275 -20.08 -9.58 4.01
N GLU A 276 -19.94 -10.83 4.48
CA GLU A 276 -20.04 -12.00 3.62
C GLU A 276 -21.41 -12.05 2.92
N PRO A 277 -21.48 -12.53 1.66
CA PRO A 277 -22.76 -12.69 0.99
C PRO A 277 -23.64 -13.72 1.70
N ALA A 278 -24.87 -13.34 2.00
CA ALA A 278 -25.89 -14.27 2.49
C ALA A 278 -26.70 -14.77 1.29
N ILE A 279 -26.90 -16.08 1.22
CA ILE A 279 -27.66 -16.74 0.16
C ILE A 279 -28.62 -17.72 0.83
N ASN A 280 -29.91 -17.63 0.49
CA ASN A 280 -30.96 -18.51 1.00
C ASN A 280 -31.69 -19.13 -0.20
N PHE A 281 -31.87 -20.45 -0.15
CA PHE A 281 -32.58 -21.21 -1.19
C PHE A 281 -33.92 -21.67 -0.63
N ILE A 282 -35.01 -21.25 -1.27
CA ILE A 282 -36.37 -21.69 -0.98
C ILE A 282 -36.83 -22.51 -2.18
N ILE A 283 -36.73 -23.82 -2.04
CA ILE A 283 -37.20 -24.81 -3.01
C ILE A 283 -38.64 -25.19 -2.63
N GLY A 284 -39.50 -25.51 -3.61
CA GLY A 284 -40.92 -25.85 -3.39
C GLY A 284 -41.17 -26.91 -2.30
N GLU A 285 -42.40 -26.99 -1.78
CA GLU A 285 -42.74 -27.57 -0.45
C GLU A 285 -42.10 -28.92 -0.07
N GLU A 286 -41.91 -29.83 -1.04
CA GLU A 286 -41.29 -31.16 -0.80
C GLU A 286 -39.79 -31.24 -1.15
N GLY A 287 -39.25 -30.26 -1.88
CA GLY A 287 -37.84 -30.24 -2.33
C GLY A 287 -37.50 -31.22 -3.46
N GLU A 288 -38.47 -31.97 -3.97
CA GLU A 288 -38.29 -33.09 -4.89
C GLU A 288 -39.07 -32.92 -6.21
N ILE A 289 -38.56 -33.46 -7.32
CA ILE A 289 -39.32 -33.61 -8.58
C ILE A 289 -39.82 -35.05 -8.68
N GLN A 290 -41.13 -35.24 -8.50
CA GLN A 290 -41.76 -36.53 -8.75
C GLN A 290 -42.02 -36.72 -10.25
N LEU A 291 -41.60 -37.87 -10.79
CA LEU A 291 -41.78 -38.26 -12.18
C LEU A 291 -42.64 -39.53 -12.27
N THR A 292 -43.89 -39.39 -12.72
CA THR A 292 -44.86 -40.49 -12.72
C THR A 292 -44.82 -41.28 -14.03
N PHE A 293 -44.36 -42.53 -13.97
CA PHE A 293 -44.34 -43.43 -15.13
C PHE A 293 -45.57 -44.36 -15.16
N ASP A 294 -46.58 -43.98 -15.95
CA ASP A 294 -47.78 -44.81 -16.17
C ASP A 294 -47.54 -45.88 -17.24
N LEU A 295 -47.33 -47.13 -16.81
CA LEU A 295 -47.16 -48.29 -17.70
C LEU A 295 -48.39 -48.60 -18.56
N SER A 296 -49.58 -48.15 -18.17
CA SER A 296 -50.82 -48.39 -18.92
C SER A 296 -51.02 -47.39 -20.07
N ASN A 297 -50.39 -46.21 -19.98
CA ASN A 297 -50.47 -45.13 -20.94
C ASN A 297 -49.18 -44.27 -20.88
N PRO A 298 -48.02 -44.80 -21.30
CA PRO A 298 -46.77 -44.06 -21.24
C PRO A 298 -46.77 -42.92 -22.24
N GLN A 299 -46.31 -41.74 -21.83
CA GLN A 299 -46.38 -40.49 -22.61
C GLN A 299 -44.99 -39.91 -22.85
N ASN A 300 -44.84 -39.18 -23.96
CA ASN A 300 -43.63 -38.38 -24.25
C ASN A 300 -43.90 -36.90 -24.05
N ASN A 301 -42.84 -36.13 -23.81
CA ASN A 301 -42.88 -34.70 -23.54
C ASN A 301 -43.70 -34.32 -22.30
N VAL A 302 -43.72 -35.18 -21.27
CA VAL A 302 -44.28 -34.82 -19.96
C VAL A 302 -43.27 -33.91 -19.27
N ILE A 303 -43.69 -32.74 -18.80
CA ILE A 303 -42.83 -31.78 -18.10
C ILE A 303 -43.26 -31.74 -16.63
N SER A 304 -42.32 -32.02 -15.73
CA SER A 304 -42.46 -31.75 -14.30
C SER A 304 -41.62 -30.54 -13.92
N SER A 305 -42.20 -29.63 -13.14
CA SER A 305 -41.56 -28.38 -12.68
C SER A 305 -41.43 -28.31 -11.16
N LEU A 306 -40.33 -27.73 -10.67
CA LEU A 306 -40.11 -27.43 -9.25
C LEU A 306 -39.72 -25.96 -9.10
N PRO A 307 -40.55 -25.12 -8.44
CA PRO A 307 -40.21 -23.72 -8.21
C PRO A 307 -39.02 -23.58 -7.26
N VAL A 308 -38.11 -22.68 -7.61
CA VAL A 308 -36.95 -22.28 -6.81
C VAL A 308 -36.93 -20.75 -6.72
N HIS A 309 -36.93 -20.26 -5.48
CA HIS A 309 -36.64 -18.88 -5.14
C HIS A 309 -35.26 -18.81 -4.48
N ILE A 310 -34.41 -17.89 -4.95
CA ILE A 310 -33.11 -17.61 -4.33
C ILE A 310 -33.14 -16.17 -3.82
N GLU A 311 -32.98 -16.00 -2.51
CA GLU A 311 -32.66 -14.70 -1.92
C GLU A 311 -31.14 -14.57 -1.83
N SER A 312 -30.56 -13.48 -2.32
CA SER A 312 -29.13 -13.26 -2.22
C SER A 312 -28.77 -11.81 -1.96
N THR A 313 -27.80 -11.58 -1.09
CA THR A 313 -27.14 -10.26 -1.01
C THR A 313 -26.08 -10.08 -2.09
N LEU A 314 -25.70 -11.13 -2.84
CA LEU A 314 -24.90 -10.96 -4.06
C LEU A 314 -25.72 -10.16 -5.07
N PRO A 315 -25.24 -9.02 -5.59
CA PRO A 315 -26.00 -8.25 -6.57
C PRO A 315 -26.08 -8.94 -7.93
N LYS A 316 -25.08 -9.75 -8.29
CA LYS A 316 -24.98 -10.48 -9.55
C LYS A 316 -24.32 -11.84 -9.36
N TYR A 317 -24.85 -12.86 -10.02
CA TYR A 317 -24.28 -14.21 -10.11
C TYR A 317 -24.92 -14.99 -11.26
N ASP A 318 -24.26 -16.07 -11.67
CA ASP A 318 -24.77 -17.06 -12.62
C ASP A 318 -25.19 -18.33 -11.86
N ILE A 319 -26.30 -18.92 -12.27
CA ILE A 319 -26.80 -20.21 -11.78
C ILE A 319 -26.51 -21.26 -12.84
N TYR A 320 -25.85 -22.34 -12.43
CA TYR A 320 -25.62 -23.54 -13.22
C TYR A 320 -26.49 -24.66 -12.67
N LEU A 321 -27.27 -25.30 -13.54
CA LEU A 321 -28.11 -26.43 -13.20
C LEU A 321 -27.50 -27.70 -13.80
N SER A 322 -27.42 -28.77 -13.03
CA SER A 322 -27.00 -30.08 -13.53
C SER A 322 -27.78 -31.20 -12.88
N MET A 323 -27.96 -32.29 -13.62
CA MET A 323 -28.70 -33.48 -13.20
C MET A 323 -27.79 -34.70 -13.26
N VAL A 324 -27.77 -35.50 -12.21
CA VAL A 324 -26.99 -36.74 -12.11
C VAL A 324 -27.92 -37.89 -11.77
N ILE A 325 -28.22 -38.72 -12.77
CA ILE A 325 -28.92 -39.99 -12.59
C ILE A 325 -27.91 -41.03 -12.08
N PHE A 326 -28.27 -41.79 -11.06
CA PHE A 326 -27.38 -42.79 -10.47
C PHE A 326 -27.09 -43.93 -11.45
N ASP A 327 -25.90 -44.55 -11.37
CA ASP A 327 -25.47 -45.59 -12.34
C ASP A 327 -26.47 -46.76 -12.44
N SER A 328 -27.15 -47.13 -11.35
CA SER A 328 -28.22 -48.13 -11.31
C SER A 328 -29.38 -47.83 -12.27
N TYR A 329 -29.61 -46.56 -12.58
CA TYR A 329 -30.71 -46.06 -13.40
C TYR A 329 -30.24 -45.38 -14.69
N LYS A 330 -28.97 -45.58 -15.08
CA LYS A 330 -28.34 -44.96 -16.26
C LYS A 330 -29.06 -45.22 -17.59
N PHE A 331 -29.92 -46.24 -17.65
CA PHE A 331 -30.78 -46.48 -18.82
C PHE A 331 -31.90 -45.42 -19.00
N LEU A 332 -32.14 -44.56 -17.99
CA LEU A 332 -33.07 -43.43 -18.03
C LEU A 332 -32.44 -42.16 -18.62
N THR A 333 -31.11 -42.07 -18.74
CA THR A 333 -30.40 -40.82 -19.07
C THR A 333 -30.76 -40.23 -20.43
N ASP A 334 -31.13 -41.06 -21.40
CA ASP A 334 -31.55 -40.59 -22.73
C ASP A 334 -33.03 -40.12 -22.77
N TYR A 335 -33.80 -40.34 -21.70
CA TYR A 335 -35.27 -40.17 -21.65
C TYR A 335 -35.74 -39.21 -20.54
N ILE A 336 -34.83 -38.75 -19.67
CA ILE A 336 -35.09 -37.76 -18.62
C ILE A 336 -34.12 -36.60 -18.86
N ILE A 337 -34.65 -35.43 -19.24
CA ILE A 337 -33.88 -34.33 -19.80
C ILE A 337 -34.21 -33.04 -19.05
N LEU A 338 -33.21 -32.44 -18.40
CA LEU A 338 -33.28 -31.10 -17.83
C LEU A 338 -33.48 -30.08 -18.98
N GLN A 339 -34.58 -29.32 -18.95
CA GLN A 339 -34.95 -28.37 -20.02
C GLN A 339 -34.38 -26.96 -19.84
N ASN A 340 -34.02 -26.60 -18.61
CA ASN A 340 -33.49 -25.27 -18.32
C ASN A 340 -32.23 -24.95 -19.15
N THR A 341 -32.00 -23.66 -19.38
CA THR A 341 -30.74 -23.19 -19.97
C THR A 341 -29.55 -23.61 -19.10
N GLU A 342 -28.45 -23.98 -19.74
CA GLU A 342 -27.20 -24.42 -19.08
C GLU A 342 -26.68 -23.40 -18.05
N VAL A 343 -26.98 -22.11 -18.25
CA VAL A 343 -26.71 -21.01 -17.32
C VAL A 343 -27.93 -20.09 -17.24
N ILE A 344 -28.23 -19.56 -16.04
CA ILE A 344 -29.19 -18.48 -15.79
C ILE A 344 -28.45 -17.32 -15.12
N THR A 345 -28.32 -16.18 -15.80
CA THR A 345 -27.67 -14.97 -15.24
C THR A 345 -28.65 -14.14 -14.42
N VAL A 346 -28.29 -13.84 -13.17
CA VAL A 346 -29.07 -13.03 -12.23
C VAL A 346 -28.44 -11.65 -12.09
N GLU A 347 -29.16 -10.59 -12.45
CA GLU A 347 -28.65 -9.19 -12.43
C GLU A 347 -29.10 -8.37 -11.19
N ASN A 348 -30.01 -8.91 -10.35
CA ASN A 348 -30.66 -8.18 -9.26
C ASN A 348 -30.76 -8.96 -7.93
N GLY A 349 -29.83 -9.89 -7.69
CA GLY A 349 -29.68 -10.65 -6.44
C GLY A 349 -30.75 -11.69 -6.12
N ASN A 350 -32.03 -11.32 -6.14
CA ASN A 350 -33.13 -12.28 -5.97
C ASN A 350 -33.63 -12.76 -7.34
N ILE A 351 -34.01 -14.03 -7.42
CA ILE A 351 -34.62 -14.62 -8.62
C ILE A 351 -35.61 -15.74 -8.25
N ASP A 352 -36.66 -15.83 -9.07
CA ASP A 352 -37.60 -16.93 -9.14
C ASP A 352 -37.41 -17.66 -10.48
N PHE A 353 -37.29 -18.98 -10.46
CA PHE A 353 -37.31 -19.82 -11.67
C PHE A 353 -37.82 -21.23 -11.35
N ASP A 354 -38.39 -21.91 -12.34
CA ASP A 354 -38.77 -23.31 -12.23
C ASP A 354 -37.66 -24.21 -12.78
N ILE A 355 -37.27 -25.26 -12.05
CA ILE A 355 -36.48 -26.35 -12.62
C ILE A 355 -37.44 -27.26 -13.39
N GLU A 356 -37.22 -27.42 -14.70
CA GLU A 356 -38.07 -28.19 -15.59
C GLU A 356 -37.36 -29.47 -16.06
N ILE A 357 -37.96 -30.63 -15.78
CA ILE A 357 -37.54 -31.92 -16.33
C ILE A 357 -38.58 -32.39 -17.33
N LYS A 358 -38.14 -32.63 -18.56
CA LYS A 358 -38.89 -33.34 -19.59
C LYS A 358 -38.64 -34.84 -19.49
N THR A 359 -39.69 -35.65 -19.57
CA THR A 359 -39.60 -37.11 -19.70
C THR A 359 -40.25 -37.62 -20.98
N ASP A 360 -39.56 -38.56 -21.64
CA ASP A 360 -40.00 -39.26 -22.85
C ASP A 360 -40.26 -40.75 -22.55
N PHE A 361 -41.27 -40.99 -21.72
CA PHE A 361 -41.55 -42.30 -21.14
C PHE A 361 -42.16 -43.33 -22.11
N ALA A 362 -42.81 -42.91 -23.20
CA ALA A 362 -43.26 -43.84 -24.23
C ALA A 362 -42.06 -44.41 -25.02
N ASP A 363 -41.06 -43.57 -25.30
CA ASP A 363 -39.83 -43.99 -25.98
C ASP A 363 -38.99 -44.89 -25.07
N LEU A 364 -38.84 -44.51 -23.78
CA LEU A 364 -38.23 -45.36 -22.75
C LEU A 364 -38.89 -46.75 -22.69
N TRP A 365 -40.23 -46.79 -22.68
CA TRP A 365 -40.97 -48.05 -22.61
C TRP A 365 -40.78 -48.90 -23.87
N ASN A 366 -40.78 -48.29 -25.06
CA ASN A 366 -40.58 -49.00 -26.32
C ASN A 366 -39.16 -49.58 -26.43
N ASP A 367 -38.14 -48.82 -26.04
CA ASP A 367 -36.73 -49.20 -26.20
C ASP A 367 -36.20 -50.11 -25.08
N LYS A 368 -36.66 -49.91 -23.84
CA LYS A 368 -36.10 -50.56 -22.63
C LYS A 368 -37.07 -51.52 -21.95
N ARG A 369 -38.20 -51.87 -22.58
CA ARG A 369 -39.28 -52.70 -22.01
C ARG A 369 -38.80 -53.90 -21.18
N GLU A 370 -38.00 -54.78 -21.79
CA GLU A 370 -37.53 -56.02 -21.16
C GLU A 370 -36.58 -55.74 -19.99
N GLN A 371 -35.76 -54.68 -20.10
CA GLN A 371 -34.89 -54.25 -19.01
C GLN A 371 -35.73 -53.75 -17.82
N ILE A 372 -36.74 -52.91 -18.07
CA ILE A 372 -37.65 -52.41 -17.03
C ILE A 372 -38.43 -53.55 -16.37
N LEU A 373 -38.99 -54.48 -17.15
CA LEU A 373 -39.69 -55.66 -16.63
C LEU A 373 -38.78 -56.52 -15.75
N SER A 374 -37.52 -56.74 -16.15
CA SER A 374 -36.55 -57.50 -15.35
C SER A 374 -36.22 -56.82 -14.00
N LEU A 375 -36.36 -55.51 -13.87
CA LEU A 375 -36.14 -54.81 -12.61
C LEU A 375 -37.30 -55.01 -11.62
N PHE A 376 -38.54 -55.17 -12.10
CA PHE A 376 -39.66 -55.60 -11.27
C PHE A 376 -39.53 -57.06 -10.81
N GLU A 377 -39.07 -57.97 -11.69
CA GLU A 377 -38.84 -59.38 -11.33
C GLU A 377 -37.73 -59.57 -10.29
N ASN A 378 -36.76 -58.66 -10.23
CA ASN A 378 -35.66 -58.66 -9.26
C ASN A 378 -35.95 -57.81 -7.99
N GLU A 379 -37.19 -57.36 -7.77
CA GLU A 379 -37.60 -56.46 -6.67
C GLU A 379 -36.82 -55.12 -6.61
N ALA A 380 -36.14 -54.74 -7.69
CA ALA A 380 -35.36 -53.50 -7.81
C ALA A 380 -36.23 -52.28 -8.19
N LEU A 381 -37.43 -52.52 -8.73
CA LEU A 381 -38.53 -51.56 -8.85
C LEU A 381 -39.76 -52.17 -8.16
N ILE A 382 -40.41 -51.42 -7.27
CA ILE A 382 -41.63 -51.84 -6.58
C ILE A 382 -42.78 -50.90 -6.98
N VAL A 383 -43.92 -51.48 -7.32
CA VAL A 383 -45.11 -50.72 -7.74
C VAL A 383 -45.64 -49.89 -6.57
N ASN A 384 -45.81 -48.58 -6.80
CA ASN A 384 -46.22 -47.54 -5.84
C ASN A 384 -45.17 -47.11 -4.80
N GLU A 385 -43.87 -47.42 -4.98
CA GLU A 385 -42.80 -46.77 -4.21
C GLU A 385 -42.22 -45.56 -4.95
N VAL A 386 -41.89 -44.50 -4.20
CA VAL A 386 -41.12 -43.36 -4.72
C VAL A 386 -39.65 -43.74 -4.73
N ILE A 387 -39.05 -43.76 -5.91
CA ILE A 387 -37.68 -44.24 -6.11
C ILE A 387 -36.78 -43.04 -6.41
N HIS A 388 -35.78 -42.82 -5.55
CA HIS A 388 -34.78 -41.78 -5.77
C HIS A 388 -33.79 -42.22 -6.86
N ILE A 389 -33.97 -41.69 -8.07
CA ILE A 389 -33.19 -42.08 -9.27
C ILE A 389 -31.97 -41.20 -9.55
N GLY A 390 -31.87 -40.01 -8.95
CA GLY A 390 -30.79 -39.07 -9.19
C GLY A 390 -30.99 -37.72 -8.49
N ASN A 391 -29.90 -36.95 -8.41
CA ASN A 391 -29.88 -35.62 -7.80
C ASN A 391 -29.91 -34.51 -8.86
N LEU A 392 -30.46 -33.35 -8.46
CA LEU A 392 -30.29 -32.07 -9.14
C LEU A 392 -29.34 -31.19 -8.31
N TYR A 393 -28.43 -30.49 -8.97
CA TYR A 393 -27.49 -29.57 -8.33
C TYR A 393 -27.67 -28.16 -8.88
N ILE A 394 -27.87 -27.21 -7.97
CA ILE A 394 -27.86 -25.77 -8.23
C ILE A 394 -26.50 -25.25 -7.77
N THR A 395 -25.67 -24.77 -8.70
CA THR A 395 -24.36 -24.19 -8.39
C THR A 395 -24.36 -22.71 -8.72
N LEU A 396 -23.90 -21.86 -7.80
CA LEU A 396 -23.78 -20.43 -8.02
C LEU A 396 -22.33 -20.05 -8.33
N SER A 397 -22.13 -19.16 -9.30
CA SER A 397 -20.84 -18.52 -9.58
C SER A 397 -20.98 -17.01 -9.61
N ALA A 398 -20.03 -16.28 -9.04
CA ALA A 398 -19.99 -14.83 -9.04
C ALA A 398 -18.60 -14.34 -9.51
N TYR A 399 -18.58 -13.32 -10.36
CA TYR A 399 -17.40 -12.88 -11.15
C TYR A 399 -17.05 -11.40 -10.96
#